data_AF-A0A8K0L0G2-F1
#
_entry.id   AF-A0A8K0L0G2-F1
#
_cell.length_a   1.000
_cell.length_b   1.000
_cell.length_c   1.000
_cell.angle_alpha   90.00
_cell.angle_beta   90.00
_cell.angle_gamma   90.00
#
_symmetry.space_group_name_H-M   'P 1'
#
loop_
_entity.id
_entity.type
_entity.pdbx_description
1 polymer ?
#
loop_
_entity_poly.entity_id
_entity_poly.type
_entity_poly.pdbx_seq_one_letter_code
_entity_poly.pdbx_strand_id
1 'polypeptide(L)'
;MQLTTTLTLLTAALASTAAAGKAVVWNRCTDTIYLTITRADQQSTTRPIASGQRYSETIVNQGNSFGVTRNPDYFSPNTPKLIWGFSNAPPTLYYSVSQVNGDPFAGAKFRLKSSDAKCQAITGYDGRTRTCGSNNDYTLVACAQ
;
A
#
# COMPACT_ATOMS: atom_id res chain seq x y z
N MET A 1 14.30 -32.85 -58.40
CA MET A 1 13.17 -32.33 -57.61
C MET A 1 13.67 -32.09 -56.20
N GLN A 2 13.87 -30.83 -55.79
CA GLN A 2 14.32 -30.48 -54.44
C GLN A 2 13.10 -30.16 -53.58
N LEU A 3 12.91 -30.91 -52.48
CA LEU A 3 11.93 -30.59 -51.44
C LEU A 3 12.55 -29.55 -50.51
N THR A 4 12.03 -28.32 -50.53
CA THR A 4 12.32 -27.29 -49.54
C THR A 4 11.33 -27.42 -48.38
N THR A 5 11.79 -27.98 -47.26
CA THR A 5 11.01 -28.08 -46.02
C THR A 5 11.17 -26.79 -45.23
N THR A 6 10.13 -25.95 -45.19
CA THR A 6 10.08 -24.73 -44.37
C THR A 6 9.73 -25.08 -42.93
N LEU A 7 10.67 -24.87 -42.00
CA LEU A 7 10.48 -25.06 -40.57
C LEU A 7 9.89 -23.79 -39.95
N THR A 8 8.58 -23.79 -39.67
CA THR A 8 7.88 -22.68 -39.01
C THR A 8 8.13 -22.75 -37.50
N LEU A 9 8.99 -21.89 -36.96
CA LEU A 9 9.14 -21.73 -35.51
C LEU A 9 7.93 -20.98 -34.93
N LEU A 10 7.10 -21.67 -34.15
CA LEU A 10 6.09 -21.03 -33.31
C LEU A 10 6.75 -20.46 -32.06
N THR A 11 6.93 -19.14 -32.01
CA THR A 11 7.26 -18.42 -30.76
C THR A 11 6.01 -18.29 -29.92
N ALA A 12 5.88 -19.13 -28.89
CA ALA A 12 4.85 -18.96 -27.87
C ALA A 12 5.17 -17.70 -27.05
N ALA A 13 4.45 -16.61 -27.30
CA ALA A 13 4.50 -15.42 -26.45
C ALA A 13 3.89 -15.76 -25.09
N LEU A 14 4.74 -16.03 -24.09
CA LEU A 14 4.33 -16.10 -22.69
C LEU A 14 3.88 -14.69 -22.28
N ALA A 15 2.57 -14.45 -22.30
CA ALA A 15 1.99 -13.25 -21.71
C ALA A 15 2.27 -13.29 -20.20
N SER A 16 3.30 -12.57 -19.77
CA SER A 16 3.60 -12.36 -18.35
C SER A 16 2.46 -11.54 -17.77
N THR A 17 1.48 -12.19 -17.13
CA THR A 17 0.51 -11.52 -16.29
C THR A 17 1.28 -10.89 -15.13
N ALA A 18 1.55 -9.59 -15.20
CA ALA A 18 2.22 -8.88 -14.12
C ALA A 18 1.36 -9.00 -12.86
N ALA A 19 1.86 -9.74 -11.86
CA ALA A 19 1.19 -9.83 -10.57
C ALA A 19 1.13 -8.42 -9.96
N ALA A 20 -0.07 -7.95 -9.63
CA ALA A 20 -0.25 -6.68 -8.94
C ALA A 20 0.11 -6.85 -7.46
N GLY A 21 0.90 -5.92 -6.93
CA GLY A 21 1.28 -5.89 -5.53
C GLY A 21 0.10 -5.65 -4.60
N LYS A 22 0.24 -5.98 -3.32
CA LYS A 22 -0.80 -5.76 -2.30
C LYS A 22 -0.51 -4.56 -1.41
N ALA A 23 -1.56 -3.86 -1.00
CA ALA A 23 -1.51 -2.90 0.09
C ALA A 23 -1.98 -3.60 1.38
N VAL A 24 -1.17 -3.55 2.43
CA VAL A 24 -1.41 -4.25 3.69
C VAL A 24 -1.30 -3.28 4.85
N VAL A 25 -2.28 -3.31 5.75
CA VAL A 25 -2.21 -2.62 7.05
C VAL A 25 -2.22 -3.66 8.15
N TRP A 26 -1.15 -3.70 8.95
CA TRP A 26 -1.01 -4.63 10.06
C TRP A 26 -1.06 -3.88 11.39
N ASN A 27 -2.07 -4.20 12.20
CA ASN A 27 -2.17 -3.71 13.56
C ASN A 27 -1.29 -4.55 14.51
N ARG A 28 -0.20 -3.98 15.00
CA ARG A 28 0.58 -4.55 16.13
C ARG A 28 0.38 -3.80 17.44
N CYS A 29 -0.55 -2.85 17.49
CA CYS A 29 -0.95 -2.20 18.73
C CYS A 29 -1.74 -3.19 19.60
N THR A 30 -1.82 -2.92 20.90
CA THR A 30 -2.67 -3.67 21.85
C THR A 30 -4.16 -3.42 21.60
N ASP A 31 -4.49 -2.23 21.10
CA ASP A 31 -5.87 -1.82 20.84
C ASP A 31 -6.23 -1.91 19.35
N THR A 32 -7.52 -1.87 19.05
CA THR A 32 -8.04 -1.75 17.68
C THR A 32 -7.59 -0.43 17.04
N ILE A 33 -7.18 -0.50 15.78
CA ILE A 33 -6.99 0.68 14.92
C ILE A 33 -8.12 0.75 13.90
N TYR A 34 -8.34 1.92 13.33
CA TYR A 34 -9.32 2.15 12.28
C TYR A 34 -8.62 2.52 10.99
N LEU A 35 -8.95 1.80 9.93
CA LEU A 35 -8.50 2.05 8.58
C LEU A 35 -9.63 2.71 7.80
N THR A 36 -9.38 3.92 7.32
CA THR A 36 -10.23 4.60 6.34
C THR A 36 -9.58 4.52 4.97
N ILE A 37 -10.29 3.96 4.01
CA ILE A 37 -9.83 3.78 2.65
C ILE A 37 -10.54 4.80 1.78
N THR A 38 -9.79 5.71 1.17
CA THR A 38 -10.29 6.70 0.21
C THR A 38 -9.81 6.33 -1.19
N ARG A 39 -10.74 6.24 -2.13
CA ARG A 39 -10.48 5.88 -3.53
C ARG A 39 -10.30 7.11 -4.40
N ALA A 40 -9.92 6.88 -5.66
CA ALA A 40 -9.75 7.92 -6.67
C ALA A 40 -11.02 8.80 -6.85
N ASP A 41 -12.20 8.19 -6.73
CA ASP A 41 -13.51 8.85 -6.79
C ASP A 41 -13.89 9.61 -5.51
N GLN A 42 -12.96 9.71 -4.55
CA GLN A 42 -13.11 10.33 -3.23
C GLN A 42 -14.09 9.64 -2.28
N GLN A 43 -14.65 8.48 -2.66
CA GLN A 43 -15.46 7.69 -1.75
C GLN A 43 -14.58 7.05 -0.69
N SER A 44 -15.09 7.07 0.55
CA SER A 44 -14.35 6.61 1.72
C SER A 44 -15.12 5.56 2.50
N THR A 45 -14.43 4.51 2.94
CA THR A 45 -14.99 3.48 3.83
C THR A 45 -14.08 3.29 5.04
N THR A 46 -14.65 3.19 6.24
CA THR A 46 -13.90 2.99 7.49
C THR A 46 -14.17 1.60 8.04
N ARG A 47 -13.12 0.90 8.49
CA ARG A 47 -13.23 -0.40 9.10
C ARG A 47 -12.24 -0.59 10.27
N PRO A 48 -12.64 -1.30 11.33
CA PRO A 48 -11.73 -1.65 12.41
C PRO A 48 -10.75 -2.74 11.97
N ILE A 49 -9.55 -2.71 12.55
CA ILE A 49 -8.55 -3.78 12.49
C ILE A 49 -8.17 -4.10 13.94
N ALA A 50 -8.67 -5.23 14.45
CA ALA A 50 -8.36 -5.68 15.80
C ALA A 50 -6.86 -5.91 16.01
N SER A 51 -6.42 -5.96 17.26
CA SER A 51 -5.02 -6.24 17.61
C SER A 51 -4.52 -7.53 16.96
N GLY A 52 -3.31 -7.49 16.39
CA GLY A 52 -2.67 -8.60 15.70
C GLY A 52 -3.21 -8.87 14.28
N GLN A 53 -4.35 -8.31 13.90
CA GLN A 53 -4.99 -8.55 12.61
C GLN A 53 -4.43 -7.70 11.48
N ARG A 54 -4.70 -8.14 10.24
CA ARG A 54 -4.27 -7.46 9.01
C ARG A 54 -5.45 -7.19 8.10
N TYR A 55 -5.42 -6.04 7.44
CA TYR A 55 -6.17 -5.78 6.22
C TYR A 55 -5.23 -5.94 5.02
N SER A 56 -5.73 -6.46 3.90
CA SER A 56 -4.97 -6.58 2.66
C SER A 56 -5.90 -6.48 1.46
N GLU A 57 -5.45 -5.77 0.42
CA GLU A 57 -6.08 -5.76 -0.90
C GLU A 57 -5.05 -5.60 -2.01
N THR A 58 -5.44 -5.92 -3.24
CA THR A 58 -4.62 -5.66 -4.44
C THR A 58 -4.53 -4.16 -4.71
N ILE A 59 -3.33 -3.67 -5.03
CA ILE A 59 -3.13 -2.29 -5.43
C ILE A 59 -3.60 -2.11 -6.88
N VAL A 60 -4.61 -1.25 -7.05
CA VAL A 60 -5.21 -0.92 -8.34
C VAL A 60 -5.37 0.58 -8.49
N ASN A 61 -5.37 1.06 -9.73
CA ASN A 61 -5.63 2.46 -10.08
C ASN A 61 -4.67 3.48 -9.42
N GLN A 62 -4.90 4.76 -9.69
CA GLN A 62 -4.13 5.87 -9.15
C GLN A 62 -4.97 6.65 -8.13
N GLY A 63 -4.31 7.37 -7.21
CA GLY A 63 -4.99 8.32 -6.32
C GLY A 63 -5.75 7.68 -5.16
N ASN A 64 -5.28 6.53 -4.65
CA ASN A 64 -5.84 5.93 -3.44
C ASN A 64 -5.11 6.41 -2.19
N SER A 65 -5.78 6.37 -1.04
CA SER A 65 -5.11 6.55 0.25
C SER A 65 -5.72 5.70 1.36
N PHE A 66 -4.86 5.28 2.28
CA PHE A 66 -5.21 4.64 3.54
C PHE A 66 -4.92 5.60 4.68
N GLY A 67 -5.98 6.07 5.33
CA GLY A 67 -5.92 6.77 6.60
C GLY A 67 -5.93 5.78 7.76
N VAL A 68 -5.03 5.91 8.72
CA VAL A 68 -4.96 5.04 9.90
C VAL A 68 -4.93 5.85 11.18
N THR A 69 -5.80 5.49 12.12
CA THR A 69 -5.95 6.17 13.42
C THR A 69 -6.36 5.18 14.51
N ARG A 70 -6.32 5.61 15.78
CA ARG A 70 -6.87 4.89 16.93
C ARG A 70 -8.31 5.30 17.28
N ASN A 71 -8.86 6.32 16.61
CA ASN A 71 -10.22 6.82 16.87
C ASN A 71 -11.18 6.38 15.74
N PRO A 72 -12.36 5.80 16.04
CA PRO A 72 -13.34 5.47 15.01
C PRO A 72 -13.84 6.67 14.19
N ASP A 73 -13.84 7.87 14.77
CA ASP A 73 -14.25 9.10 14.09
C ASP A 73 -13.09 9.69 13.28
N TYR A 74 -12.83 9.09 12.12
CA TYR A 74 -11.73 9.47 11.24
C TYR A 74 -11.81 10.92 10.76
N PHE A 75 -13.02 11.44 10.46
CA PHE A 75 -13.19 12.76 9.87
C PHE A 75 -13.26 13.91 10.89
N SER A 76 -13.28 13.59 12.18
CA SER A 76 -13.17 14.61 13.22
C SER A 76 -11.90 15.45 13.06
N PRO A 77 -12.02 16.79 13.23
CA PRO A 77 -10.89 17.72 13.13
C PRO A 77 -9.86 17.51 14.24
N ASN A 78 -10.19 16.76 15.30
CA ASN A 78 -9.29 16.50 16.42
C ASN A 78 -8.68 15.11 16.38
N THR A 79 -9.05 14.26 15.41
CA THR A 79 -8.53 12.89 15.32
C THR A 79 -7.15 12.87 14.65
N PRO A 80 -6.05 12.51 15.33
CA PRO A 80 -4.76 12.32 14.70
C PRO A 80 -4.83 11.14 13.74
N LYS A 81 -4.18 11.26 12.58
CA LYS A 81 -4.24 10.23 11.53
C LYS A 81 -2.98 10.22 10.66
N LEU A 82 -2.51 9.02 10.37
CA LEU A 82 -1.47 8.72 9.40
C LEU A 82 -2.14 8.56 8.05
N ILE A 83 -1.62 9.21 7.01
CA ILE A 83 -2.10 9.10 5.64
C ILE A 83 -1.05 8.40 4.80
N TRP A 84 -1.36 7.22 4.28
CA TRP A 84 -0.56 6.53 3.27
C TRP A 84 -1.24 6.68 1.91
N GLY A 85 -0.72 7.58 1.08
CA GLY A 85 -1.17 7.76 -0.30
C GLY A 85 -0.40 6.87 -1.27
N PHE A 86 -1.08 6.35 -2.29
CA PHE A 86 -0.43 5.59 -3.35
C PHE A 86 -1.15 5.65 -4.71
N SER A 87 -0.36 5.56 -5.78
CA SER A 87 -0.81 5.52 -7.17
C SER A 87 -0.11 4.42 -7.95
N ASN A 88 -0.88 3.50 -8.52
CA ASN A 88 -0.37 2.42 -9.37
C ASN A 88 -0.20 2.89 -10.82
N ALA A 89 1.06 3.00 -11.26
CA ALA A 89 1.42 3.33 -12.64
C ALA A 89 2.49 2.32 -13.13
N PRO A 90 2.09 1.07 -13.41
CA PRO A 90 3.02 -0.02 -13.71
C PRO A 90 4.06 0.36 -14.77
N PRO A 91 5.35 -0.04 -14.59
CA PRO A 91 5.86 -0.95 -13.55
C PRO A 91 6.13 -0.29 -12.19
N THR A 92 5.71 0.96 -11.98
CA THR A 92 6.05 1.76 -10.80
C THR A 92 4.84 1.99 -9.89
N LEU A 93 5.04 1.86 -8.59
CA LEU A 93 4.16 2.41 -7.57
C LEU A 93 4.75 3.70 -7.03
N TYR A 94 3.94 4.76 -7.00
CA TYR A 94 4.24 6.00 -6.29
C TYR A 94 3.54 5.97 -4.94
N TYR A 95 4.24 6.29 -3.86
CA TYR A 95 3.66 6.26 -2.52
C TYR A 95 4.30 7.28 -1.58
N SER A 96 3.54 7.76 -0.60
CA SER A 96 4.00 8.70 0.42
C SER A 96 3.32 8.40 1.76
N VAL A 97 3.93 8.88 2.85
CA VAL A 97 3.31 8.87 4.18
C VAL A 97 3.38 10.26 4.80
N SER A 98 2.24 10.76 5.25
CA SER A 98 2.09 12.02 5.97
C SER A 98 1.17 11.82 7.18
N GLN A 99 0.90 12.91 7.90
CA GLN A 99 -0.04 12.91 9.02
C GLN A 99 -0.92 14.16 8.98
N VAL A 100 -2.10 14.06 9.56
CA VAL A 100 -3.04 15.17 9.76
C VAL A 100 -3.50 15.14 11.21
N ASN A 101 -3.60 16.32 11.84
CA ASN A 101 -4.03 16.50 13.23
C ASN A 101 -3.16 15.77 14.28
N GLY A 102 -1.90 15.50 13.96
CA GLY A 102 -0.91 14.90 14.87
C GLY A 102 -0.58 13.43 14.58
N ASP A 103 0.25 12.84 15.44
CA ASP A 103 0.71 11.46 15.33
C ASP A 103 -0.26 10.48 16.02
N PRO A 104 -0.99 9.63 15.28
CA PRO A 104 -1.90 8.62 15.88
C PRO A 104 -1.18 7.51 16.65
N PHE A 105 0.14 7.41 16.51
CA PHE A 105 0.96 6.38 17.15
C PHE A 105 2.00 6.98 18.09
N ALA A 106 1.78 8.20 18.60
CA ALA A 106 2.65 8.82 19.60
C ALA A 106 2.96 7.85 20.75
N GLY A 107 4.25 7.73 21.11
CA GLY A 107 4.74 6.75 22.08
C GLY A 107 4.98 5.34 21.52
N ALA A 108 4.64 5.10 20.25
CA ALA A 108 5.00 3.93 19.47
C ALA A 108 5.63 4.37 18.12
N LYS A 109 5.94 3.42 17.23
CA LYS A 109 6.40 3.72 15.87
C LYS A 109 5.45 3.13 14.84
N PHE A 110 5.58 3.55 13.60
CA PHE A 110 5.05 2.83 12.45
C PHE A 110 6.17 2.48 11.48
N ARG A 111 5.88 1.57 10.55
CA ARG A 111 6.79 1.30 9.43
C ARG A 111 6.02 0.91 8.17
N LEU A 112 6.19 1.64 7.08
CA LEU A 112 5.77 1.21 5.74
C LEU A 112 6.96 0.56 5.03
N LYS A 113 6.82 -0.69 4.61
CA LYS A 113 7.88 -1.46 3.92
C LYS A 113 7.36 -2.14 2.67
N SER A 114 8.22 -2.29 1.66
CA SER A 114 7.98 -3.13 0.49
C SER A 114 8.45 -4.58 0.76
N SER A 115 7.92 -5.54 0.00
CA SER A 115 8.48 -6.90 -0.12
C SER A 115 9.84 -6.90 -0.81
N ASP A 116 10.13 -5.90 -1.64
CA ASP A 116 11.48 -5.65 -2.16
C ASP A 116 12.29 -4.85 -1.13
N ALA A 117 13.30 -5.50 -0.55
CA ALA A 117 14.18 -4.90 0.45
C ALA A 117 15.06 -3.75 -0.07
N LYS A 118 15.18 -3.59 -1.40
CA LYS A 118 15.87 -2.44 -2.01
C LYS A 118 15.09 -1.15 -1.86
N CYS A 119 13.78 -1.24 -1.64
CA CYS A 119 12.92 -0.09 -1.44
C CYS A 119 12.94 0.33 0.04
N GLN A 120 13.51 1.49 0.31
CA GLN A 120 13.69 2.00 1.67
C GLN A 120 12.34 2.09 2.41
N ALA A 121 12.32 1.56 3.64
CA ALA A 121 11.15 1.68 4.51
C ALA A 121 10.94 3.12 4.97
N ILE A 122 9.67 3.50 5.16
CA ILE A 122 9.29 4.80 5.73
C ILE A 122 8.92 4.61 7.20
N THR A 123 9.52 5.41 8.08
CA THR A 123 9.30 5.40 9.53
C THR A 123 8.99 6.78 10.10
N GLY A 124 8.59 7.72 9.24
CA GLY A 124 8.26 9.10 9.63
C GLY A 124 7.35 9.79 8.61
N TYR A 125 6.80 10.93 8.99
CA TYR A 125 5.74 11.64 8.27
C TYR A 125 6.29 12.79 7.41
N ASP A 126 7.13 12.48 6.42
CA ASP A 126 7.78 13.52 5.60
C ASP A 126 6.95 13.97 4.38
N GLY A 127 5.87 13.27 4.05
CA GLY A 127 5.03 13.53 2.88
C GLY A 127 5.75 13.35 1.54
N ARG A 128 7.00 12.88 1.53
CA ARG A 128 7.80 12.75 0.32
C ARG A 128 7.36 11.54 -0.49
N THR A 129 7.07 11.77 -1.76
CA THR A 129 6.79 10.71 -2.72
C THR A 129 8.03 9.86 -2.95
N ARG A 130 7.86 8.55 -2.86
CA ARG A 130 8.85 7.52 -3.16
C ARG A 130 8.31 6.62 -4.27
N THR A 131 9.22 5.90 -4.91
CA THR A 131 8.91 4.97 -5.99
C THR A 131 9.53 3.61 -5.74
N CYS A 132 8.82 2.56 -6.15
CA CYS A 132 9.27 1.17 -6.10
C CYS A 132 8.42 0.34 -7.08
N GLY A 133 8.70 -0.95 -7.28
CA GLY A 133 7.97 -1.79 -8.23
C GLY A 133 6.50 -2.02 -7.87
N SER A 134 5.59 -1.85 -8.84
CA SER A 134 4.14 -2.01 -8.66
C SER A 134 3.68 -3.45 -8.38
N ASN A 135 4.56 -4.43 -8.57
CA ASN A 135 4.33 -5.83 -8.27
C ASN A 135 4.74 -6.23 -6.84
N ASN A 136 5.25 -5.29 -6.04
CA ASN A 136 5.63 -5.56 -4.66
C ASN A 136 4.46 -5.42 -3.69
N ASP A 137 4.51 -6.16 -2.59
CA ASP A 137 3.61 -5.96 -1.47
C ASP A 137 4.12 -4.84 -0.56
N TYR A 138 3.23 -3.93 -0.18
CA TYR A 138 3.52 -2.80 0.69
C TYR A 138 2.76 -2.99 2.01
N THR A 139 3.49 -3.08 3.11
CA THR A 139 2.93 -3.29 4.44
C THR A 139 3.19 -2.10 5.35
N LEU A 140 2.12 -1.41 5.73
CA LEU A 140 2.11 -0.45 6.83
C LEU A 140 1.89 -1.20 8.15
N VAL A 141 2.90 -1.20 9.01
CA VAL A 141 2.86 -1.80 10.34
C VAL A 141 2.63 -0.69 11.36
N ALA A 142 1.46 -0.69 12.00
CA ALA A 142 1.15 0.19 13.13
C ALA A 142 1.73 -0.38 14.44
N CYS A 143 2.23 0.49 15.32
CA CYS A 143 2.95 0.10 16.55
C CYS A 143 4.11 -0.87 16.29
N ALA A 144 4.94 -0.56 15.30
CA ALA A 144 6.19 -1.25 15.07
C ALA A 144 7.16 -1.02 16.25
N GLN A 145 7.97 -2.05 16.58
CA GLN A 145 9.04 -1.97 17.58
C GLN A 145 10.29 -1.32 16.96
#